data_AF-A0A962IDR3-F1
#
_entry.id   AF-A0A962IDR3-F1
#
_cell.length_a   1.000
_cell.length_b   1.000
_cell.length_c   1.000
_cell.angle_alpha   90.00
_cell.angle_beta   90.00
_cell.angle_gamma   90.00
#
_symmetry.space_group_name_H-M   'P 1'
#
loop_
_entity.id
_entity.type
_entity.pdbx_description
1 polymer ?
#
loop_
_entity_poly.entity_id
_entity_poly.type
_entity_poly.pdbx_seq_one_letter_code
_entity_poly.pdbx_strand_id
1 'polypeptide(L)'
;SFRTGDAISYDGTFGNFSVGATGYAGDAEHGDGYELGMAGKFGPEQSKITVTAAVRDTDGPRGTGDDPLWTIGAGGKFAGLNAAVSYFENGDDNSFSTHFGYDFGNSDAYVNIGQIDPDVGEKTTPWAVGYGIAVGAKTTVWFEYSDFDNDVTHARAALKYDF
;
A
#
# COMPACT_ATOMS: atom_id res chain seq x y z
N SER A 1 1.63 -9.97 1.50
CA SER A 1 0.82 -10.89 2.31
C SER A 1 1.73 -11.58 3.31
N PHE A 2 1.41 -11.49 4.59
CA PHE A 2 2.04 -12.31 5.61
C PHE A 2 1.34 -13.67 5.54
N ARG A 3 1.99 -14.66 4.93
CA ARG A 3 1.48 -16.03 4.96
C ARG A 3 2.05 -16.70 6.20
N THR A 4 1.28 -16.76 7.27
CA THR A 4 1.54 -17.69 8.38
C THR A 4 0.98 -19.08 8.02
N GLY A 5 1.46 -20.12 8.70
CA GLY A 5 1.09 -21.51 8.41
C GLY A 5 -0.40 -21.82 8.63
N ASP A 6 -1.03 -21.15 9.60
CA ASP A 6 -2.41 -21.39 10.02
C ASP A 6 -3.28 -20.12 9.88
N ALA A 7 -3.82 -19.95 8.67
CA ALA A 7 -4.71 -18.84 8.35
C ALA A 7 -5.92 -19.32 7.52
N ILE A 8 -7.07 -18.69 7.75
CA ILE A 8 -8.27 -18.84 6.92
C ILE A 8 -8.48 -17.52 6.19
N SER A 9 -8.43 -17.54 4.86
CA SER A 9 -8.65 -16.35 4.03
C SER A 9 -9.91 -16.48 3.19
N TYR A 10 -10.55 -15.34 2.97
CA TYR A 10 -11.68 -15.15 2.08
C TYR A 10 -11.44 -13.91 1.21
N ASP A 11 -11.71 -14.02 -0.07
CA ASP A 11 -11.79 -12.90 -0.99
C ASP A 11 -13.07 -13.00 -1.82
N GLY A 12 -13.70 -11.85 -2.07
CA GLY A 12 -14.97 -11.79 -2.80
C GLY A 12 -15.16 -10.46 -3.52
N THR A 13 -15.87 -10.49 -4.63
CA THR A 13 -16.28 -9.28 -5.37
C THR A 13 -17.78 -9.31 -5.64
N PHE A 14 -18.45 -8.24 -5.23
CA PHE A 14 -19.89 -8.04 -5.29
C PHE A 14 -20.18 -6.73 -6.03
N GLY A 15 -20.33 -6.83 -7.35
CA GLY A 15 -20.49 -5.66 -8.21
C GLY A 15 -19.27 -4.74 -8.14
N ASN A 16 -19.47 -3.52 -7.64
CA ASN A 16 -18.42 -2.51 -7.52
C ASN A 16 -17.56 -2.61 -6.26
N PHE A 17 -17.88 -3.57 -5.38
CA PHE A 17 -17.21 -3.75 -4.11
C PHE A 17 -16.40 -5.04 -4.10
N SER A 18 -15.15 -4.96 -3.66
CA SER A 18 -14.33 -6.11 -3.32
C SER A 18 -14.12 -6.13 -1.81
N VAL A 19 -14.18 -7.30 -1.21
CA VAL A 19 -13.94 -7.52 0.22
C VAL A 19 -12.92 -8.64 0.39
N GLY A 20 -12.10 -8.53 1.42
CA GLY A 20 -11.14 -9.53 1.82
C GLY A 20 -11.15 -9.68 3.34
N ALA A 21 -11.00 -10.90 3.81
CA ALA A 21 -10.86 -11.21 5.22
C ALA A 21 -9.81 -12.29 5.39
N THR A 22 -8.97 -12.20 6.41
CA THR A 22 -8.08 -13.28 6.85
C THR A 22 -8.14 -13.37 8.37
N GLY A 23 -8.28 -14.57 8.91
CA GLY A 23 -8.13 -14.85 10.34
C GLY A 23 -6.92 -15.74 10.55
N TYR A 24 -6.14 -15.44 11.59
CA TYR A 24 -4.95 -16.16 12.01
C TYR A 24 -5.27 -16.88 13.31
N ALA A 25 -5.01 -18.19 13.37
CA ALA A 25 -5.35 -19.00 14.54
C ALA A 25 -4.34 -18.86 15.70
N GLY A 26 -3.17 -18.24 15.43
CA GLY A 26 -2.02 -18.24 16.32
C GLY A 26 -1.37 -19.62 16.42
N ASP A 27 -0.07 -19.65 16.68
CA ASP A 27 0.67 -20.86 17.03
C ASP A 27 1.73 -20.56 18.10
N ALA A 28 2.61 -21.51 18.39
CA ALA A 28 3.65 -21.34 19.42
C ALA A 28 4.68 -20.23 19.07
N GLU A 29 4.77 -19.82 17.80
CA GLU A 29 5.73 -18.85 17.28
C GLU A 29 5.05 -17.55 16.77
N HIS A 30 3.74 -17.57 16.52
CA HIS A 30 2.96 -16.47 15.93
C HIS A 30 1.70 -16.17 16.74
N GLY A 31 1.39 -14.88 16.93
CA GLY A 31 0.12 -14.48 17.53
C GLY A 31 -1.08 -14.73 16.62
N ASP A 32 -2.26 -14.79 17.21
CA ASP A 32 -3.53 -14.81 16.50
C ASP A 32 -3.90 -13.40 16.01
N GLY A 33 -5.03 -13.31 15.30
CA GLY A 33 -5.54 -12.02 14.84
C GLY A 33 -6.37 -12.12 13.57
N TYR A 34 -6.60 -10.96 12.95
CA TYR A 34 -7.36 -10.84 11.73
C TYR A 34 -6.95 -9.65 10.87
N GLU A 35 -7.35 -9.72 9.60
CA GLU A 35 -7.29 -8.64 8.62
C GLU A 35 -8.65 -8.58 7.91
N LEU A 36 -9.22 -7.39 7.82
CA LEU A 36 -10.44 -7.13 7.04
C LEU A 36 -10.18 -5.96 6.12
N GLY A 37 -10.56 -6.09 4.86
CA GLY A 37 -10.40 -5.05 3.86
C GLY A 37 -11.60 -4.95 2.94
N MET A 38 -11.88 -3.75 2.48
CA MET A 38 -12.86 -3.49 1.44
C MET A 38 -12.37 -2.42 0.46
N ALA A 39 -12.82 -2.52 -0.79
CA ALA A 39 -12.57 -1.56 -1.84
C ALA A 39 -13.84 -1.33 -2.65
N GLY A 40 -14.23 -0.07 -2.86
CA GLY A 40 -15.34 0.33 -3.72
C GLY A 40 -14.83 1.09 -4.94
N LYS A 41 -15.34 0.76 -6.13
CA LYS A 41 -15.01 1.44 -7.39
C LYS A 41 -16.22 2.21 -7.93
N PHE A 42 -16.05 3.51 -8.17
CA PHE A 42 -17.14 4.41 -8.53
C PHE A 42 -16.80 5.21 -9.79
N GLY A 43 -17.82 5.48 -10.60
CA GLY A 43 -17.71 6.27 -11.83
C GLY A 43 -17.43 5.45 -13.09
N PRO A 44 -17.36 6.12 -14.26
CA PRO A 44 -17.07 5.49 -15.55
C PRO A 44 -15.68 4.84 -15.58
N GLU A 45 -15.50 3.79 -16.39
CA GLU A 45 -14.22 3.06 -16.55
C GLU A 45 -13.01 3.98 -16.77
N GLN A 46 -13.19 5.09 -17.48
CA GLN A 46 -12.13 6.02 -17.86
C GLN A 46 -11.71 6.98 -16.73
N SER A 47 -12.51 7.09 -15.67
CA SER A 47 -12.31 8.02 -14.55
C SER A 47 -12.68 7.37 -13.21
N LYS A 48 -12.43 6.07 -13.07
CA LYS A 48 -12.80 5.31 -11.88
C LYS A 48 -12.08 5.83 -10.65
N ILE A 49 -12.87 6.16 -9.64
CA ILE A 49 -12.41 6.45 -8.28
C ILE A 49 -12.50 5.16 -7.48
N THR A 50 -11.43 4.80 -6.80
CA THR A 50 -11.38 3.69 -5.85
C THR A 50 -11.28 4.25 -4.45
N VAL A 51 -12.12 3.76 -3.54
CA VAL A 51 -12.03 4.02 -2.11
C VAL A 51 -11.73 2.70 -1.41
N THR A 52 -10.80 2.71 -0.47
CA THR A 52 -10.40 1.51 0.28
C THR A 52 -10.45 1.79 1.77
N ALA A 53 -10.79 0.76 2.53
CA ALA A 53 -10.61 0.75 3.98
C ALA A 53 -10.15 -0.63 4.40
N ALA A 54 -9.24 -0.71 5.36
CA ALA A 54 -8.86 -1.96 5.96
C ALA A 54 -8.56 -1.79 7.44
N VAL A 55 -8.76 -2.85 8.21
CA VAL A 55 -8.33 -2.98 9.60
C VAL A 55 -7.53 -4.26 9.74
N ARG A 56 -6.51 -4.21 10.57
CA ARG A 56 -5.72 -5.36 10.97
C ARG A 56 -5.51 -5.30 12.46
N ASP A 57 -5.63 -6.46 13.09
CA ASP A 57 -5.33 -6.64 14.50
C ASP A 57 -4.61 -7.97 14.62
N THR A 58 -3.37 -7.96 15.08
CA THR A 58 -2.57 -9.19 15.18
C THR A 58 -1.64 -9.12 16.37
N ASP A 59 -1.47 -10.24 17.06
CA ASP A 59 -0.54 -10.39 18.16
C ASP A 59 0.86 -10.83 17.69
N GLY A 60 1.86 -10.61 18.55
CA GLY A 60 3.23 -11.13 18.38
C GLY A 60 4.28 -10.09 17.97
N PRO A 61 5.51 -10.51 17.63
CA PRO A 61 6.68 -9.61 17.44
C PRO A 61 6.55 -8.60 16.29
N ARG A 62 5.57 -8.81 15.41
CA ARG A 62 5.20 -7.92 14.28
C ARG A 62 3.69 -7.67 14.25
N GLY A 63 3.06 -7.86 15.39
CA GLY A 63 1.67 -7.57 15.64
C GLY A 63 1.40 -6.07 15.65
N THR A 64 0.13 -5.69 15.69
CA THR A 64 -0.30 -4.31 15.88
C THR A 64 -0.23 -3.92 17.36
N GLY A 65 -0.04 -4.90 18.26
CA GLY A 65 -0.04 -4.69 19.70
C GLY A 65 -1.47 -4.64 20.23
N ASP A 66 -1.70 -3.89 21.30
CA ASP A 66 -3.04 -3.73 21.89
C ASP A 66 -3.98 -2.88 21.02
N ASP A 67 -3.42 -2.12 20.08
CA ASP A 67 -4.17 -1.24 19.19
C ASP A 67 -4.23 -1.81 17.77
N PRO A 68 -5.43 -1.93 17.16
CA PRO A 68 -5.55 -2.32 15.76
C PRO A 68 -5.03 -1.24 14.81
N LEU A 69 -4.48 -1.69 13.69
CA LEU A 69 -4.07 -0.84 12.58
C LEU A 69 -5.26 -0.61 11.64
N TRP A 70 -5.57 0.64 11.33
CA TRP A 70 -6.61 1.03 10.39
C TRP A 70 -5.98 1.76 9.20
N THR A 71 -6.53 1.53 8.03
CA THR A 71 -6.16 2.28 6.82
C THR A 71 -7.41 2.74 6.09
N ILE A 72 -7.35 3.95 5.56
CA ILE A 72 -8.31 4.44 4.57
C ILE A 72 -7.55 5.02 3.39
N GLY A 73 -8.12 4.89 2.20
CA GLY A 73 -7.50 5.40 0.99
C GLY A 73 -8.53 5.78 -0.05
N ALA A 74 -8.16 6.73 -0.89
CA ALA A 74 -8.93 7.09 -2.06
C ALA A 74 -7.97 7.40 -3.20
N GLY A 75 -8.29 6.97 -4.39
CA GLY A 75 -7.48 7.28 -5.57
C GLY A 75 -8.26 7.08 -6.85
N GLY A 76 -7.64 7.43 -7.96
CA GLY A 76 -8.26 7.29 -9.26
C GLY A 76 -7.27 7.42 -10.40
N LYS A 77 -7.72 6.96 -11.56
CA LYS A 77 -6.98 7.14 -12.82
C LYS A 77 -7.84 7.91 -13.81
N PHE A 78 -7.22 8.85 -14.53
CA PHE A 78 -7.85 9.59 -15.61
C PHE A 78 -6.84 9.89 -16.72
N ALA A 79 -7.06 9.36 -17.92
CA ALA A 79 -6.27 9.67 -19.12
C ALA A 79 -4.73 9.62 -18.91
N GLY A 80 -4.25 8.56 -18.26
CA GLY A 80 -2.82 8.35 -17.94
C GLY A 80 -2.39 8.96 -16.60
N LEU A 81 -3.07 9.99 -16.10
CA LEU A 81 -2.85 10.48 -14.73
C LEU A 81 -3.39 9.47 -13.73
N ASN A 82 -2.66 9.29 -12.64
CA ASN A 82 -3.11 8.56 -11.48
C ASN A 82 -2.77 9.34 -10.21
N ALA A 83 -3.69 9.35 -9.26
CA ALA A 83 -3.48 10.00 -7.98
C ALA A 83 -4.13 9.17 -6.88
N ALA A 84 -3.50 9.10 -5.72
CA ALA A 84 -4.07 8.46 -4.55
C ALA A 84 -3.64 9.18 -3.27
N VAL A 85 -4.48 9.10 -2.27
CA VAL A 85 -4.20 9.50 -0.89
C VAL A 85 -4.53 8.32 0.01
N SER A 86 -3.76 8.17 1.08
CA SER A 86 -3.99 7.15 2.09
C SER A 86 -3.62 7.69 3.47
N TYR A 87 -4.33 7.19 4.47
CA TYR A 87 -4.07 7.44 5.87
C TYR A 87 -3.95 6.09 6.57
N PHE A 88 -2.97 5.97 7.45
CA PHE A 88 -2.87 4.85 8.39
C PHE A 88 -2.85 5.38 9.82
N GLU A 89 -3.40 4.57 10.72
CA GLU A 89 -3.32 4.77 12.16
C GLU A 89 -3.05 3.42 12.82
N ASN A 90 -2.16 3.40 13.81
CA ASN A 90 -1.82 2.22 14.61
C ASN A 90 -1.54 2.67 16.05
N GLY A 91 -2.54 2.60 16.91
CA GLY A 91 -2.50 3.24 18.23
C GLY A 91 -2.33 4.75 18.09
N ASP A 92 -1.37 5.32 18.81
CA ASP A 92 -1.04 6.75 18.75
C ASP A 92 -0.17 7.13 17.52
N ASP A 93 0.40 6.14 16.80
CA ASP A 93 1.14 6.38 15.56
C ASP A 93 0.18 6.61 14.39
N ASN A 94 0.45 7.64 13.57
CA ASN A 94 -0.31 7.87 12.35
C ASN A 94 0.55 8.32 11.18
N SER A 95 -0.07 8.32 10.01
CA SER A 95 0.63 8.66 8.79
C SER A 95 -0.32 8.96 7.66
N PHE A 96 0.16 9.79 6.76
CA PHE A 96 -0.52 10.14 5.54
C PHE A 96 0.43 9.95 4.36
N SER A 97 -0.09 9.50 3.21
CA SER A 97 0.69 9.39 1.99
C SER A 97 -0.14 9.84 0.79
N THR A 98 0.48 10.59 -0.10
CA THR A 98 -0.05 10.97 -1.40
C THR A 98 0.84 10.43 -2.51
N HIS A 99 0.20 9.84 -3.51
CA HIS A 99 0.81 9.36 -4.74
C HIS A 99 0.28 10.17 -5.92
N PHE A 100 1.18 10.57 -6.82
CA PHE A 100 0.83 11.11 -8.13
C PHE A 100 1.68 10.42 -9.18
N GLY A 101 1.07 9.97 -10.26
CA GLY A 101 1.79 9.34 -11.36
C GLY A 101 1.19 9.66 -12.72
N TYR A 102 1.96 9.36 -13.76
CA TYR A 102 1.53 9.47 -15.13
C TYR A 102 2.07 8.32 -15.99
N ASP A 103 1.18 7.69 -16.74
CA ASP A 103 1.46 6.60 -17.67
C ASP A 103 1.72 7.16 -19.08
N PHE A 104 2.96 7.02 -19.58
CA PHE A 104 3.42 7.42 -20.92
C PHE A 104 3.50 6.21 -21.87
N GLY A 105 2.40 5.49 -22.04
CA GLY A 105 2.34 4.31 -22.93
C GLY A 105 3.09 3.11 -22.34
N ASN A 106 4.37 2.94 -22.68
CA ASN A 106 5.20 1.84 -22.17
C ASN A 106 6.09 2.25 -20.98
N SER A 107 5.96 3.47 -20.48
CA SER A 107 6.68 3.94 -19.30
C SER A 107 5.74 4.65 -18.35
N ASP A 108 6.16 4.82 -17.11
CA ASP A 108 5.42 5.53 -16.07
C ASP A 108 6.40 6.35 -15.22
N ALA A 109 5.93 7.47 -14.70
CA ALA A 109 6.65 8.24 -13.70
C ALA A 109 5.73 8.50 -12.51
N TYR A 110 6.30 8.58 -11.31
CA TYR A 110 5.54 8.93 -10.12
C TYR A 110 6.32 9.77 -9.12
N VAL A 111 5.57 10.43 -8.26
CA VAL A 111 6.01 11.10 -7.06
C VAL A 111 5.15 10.60 -5.90
N ASN A 112 5.80 10.20 -4.81
CA ASN A 112 5.17 9.94 -3.53
C ASN A 112 5.66 10.96 -2.52
N ILE A 113 4.75 11.49 -1.71
CA ILE A 113 5.07 12.30 -0.54
C ILE A 113 4.19 11.82 0.59
N GLY A 114 4.79 11.59 1.75
CA GLY A 114 4.04 11.21 2.94
C GLY A 114 4.51 11.94 4.17
N GLN A 115 3.87 11.58 5.27
CA GLN A 115 4.19 11.99 6.62
C GLN A 115 4.06 10.75 7.50
N ILE A 116 5.02 10.57 8.39
CA ILE A 116 4.97 9.58 9.47
C ILE A 116 5.04 10.36 10.77
N ASP A 117 4.03 10.21 11.60
CA ASP A 117 3.87 10.88 12.89
C ASP A 117 3.84 9.79 13.98
N PRO A 118 5.01 9.37 14.49
CA PRO A 118 5.07 8.41 15.58
C PRO A 118 4.74 9.09 16.92
N ASP A 119 4.11 8.35 17.84
CA ASP A 119 3.85 8.80 19.21
C ASP A 119 5.15 9.17 19.94
N VAL A 120 6.18 8.34 19.74
CA VAL A 120 7.53 8.59 20.25
C VAL A 120 8.52 8.65 19.09
N GLY A 121 9.01 9.85 18.80
CA GLY A 121 10.08 10.05 17.82
C GLY A 121 9.98 11.38 17.11
N GLU A 122 10.78 11.54 16.06
CA GLU A 122 10.67 12.68 15.17
C GLU A 122 9.69 12.38 14.04
N LYS A 123 8.81 13.34 13.78
CA LYS A 123 7.95 13.35 12.62
C LYS A 123 8.78 13.45 11.34
N THR A 124 8.55 12.54 10.41
CA THR A 124 9.31 12.47 9.15
C THR A 124 8.41 12.74 7.95
N THR A 125 8.99 13.26 6.86
CA THR A 125 8.28 13.53 5.60
C THR A 125 8.93 12.72 4.48
N PRO A 126 8.62 11.42 4.37
CA PRO A 126 9.20 10.59 3.32
C PRO A 126 8.77 11.06 1.93
N TRP A 127 9.66 10.91 0.96
CA TRP A 127 9.35 11.18 -0.44
C TRP A 127 10.02 10.15 -1.36
N ALA A 128 9.43 9.95 -2.53
CA ALA A 128 10.04 9.17 -3.59
C ALA A 128 9.68 9.75 -4.96
N VAL A 129 10.61 9.68 -5.90
CA VAL A 129 10.38 9.93 -7.32
C VAL A 129 10.87 8.70 -8.07
N GLY A 130 10.00 8.13 -8.89
CA GLY A 130 10.31 6.92 -9.64
C GLY A 130 9.96 7.02 -11.12
N TYR A 131 10.63 6.18 -11.90
CA TYR A 131 10.39 6.00 -13.32
C TYR A 131 10.49 4.52 -13.70
N GLY A 132 9.46 4.01 -14.35
CA GLY A 132 9.38 2.65 -14.88
C GLY A 132 9.33 2.63 -16.39
N ILE A 133 9.91 1.60 -17.02
CA ILE A 133 9.75 1.35 -18.46
C ILE A 133 9.61 -0.15 -18.73
N ALA A 134 8.53 -0.49 -19.44
CA ALA A 134 8.30 -1.83 -19.96
C ALA A 134 9.17 -2.05 -21.21
N VAL A 135 10.03 -3.05 -21.14
CA VAL A 135 10.91 -3.51 -22.22
C VAL A 135 10.31 -4.80 -22.80
N GLY A 136 9.30 -4.61 -23.66
CA GLY A 136 8.49 -5.72 -24.17
C GLY A 136 7.48 -6.23 -23.15
N ALA A 137 6.96 -7.44 -23.37
CA ALA A 137 5.79 -7.94 -22.62
C ALA A 137 6.10 -8.51 -21.22
N LYS A 138 7.37 -8.83 -20.93
CA LYS A 138 7.76 -9.59 -19.72
C LYS A 138 8.83 -8.89 -18.88
N THR A 139 9.35 -7.76 -19.34
CA THR A 139 10.51 -7.13 -18.71
C THR A 139 10.17 -5.70 -18.34
N THR A 140 10.51 -5.30 -17.12
CA THR A 140 10.35 -3.92 -16.66
C THR A 140 11.65 -3.46 -16.02
N VAL A 141 12.12 -2.27 -16.41
CA VAL A 141 13.21 -1.56 -15.73
C VAL A 141 12.59 -0.49 -14.86
N TRP A 142 13.08 -0.32 -13.64
CA TRP A 142 12.60 0.66 -12.68
C TRP A 142 13.76 1.40 -12.03
N PHE A 143 13.60 2.70 -11.85
CA PHE A 143 14.52 3.59 -11.16
C PHE A 143 13.76 4.38 -10.10
N GLU A 144 14.36 4.58 -8.93
CA GLU A 144 13.78 5.39 -7.86
C GLU A 144 14.86 6.17 -7.12
N TYR A 145 14.53 7.41 -6.80
CA TYR A 145 15.19 8.19 -5.77
C TYR A 145 14.21 8.41 -4.63
N SER A 146 14.63 8.17 -3.41
CA SER A 146 13.75 8.28 -2.26
C SER A 146 14.48 8.62 -0.97
N ASP A 147 13.75 9.24 -0.05
CA ASP A 147 14.15 9.43 1.34
C ASP A 147 12.99 8.95 2.20
N PHE A 148 13.25 7.91 3.00
CA PHE A 148 12.25 7.29 3.87
C PHE A 148 12.67 7.31 5.34
N ASP A 149 13.88 7.77 5.66
CA ASP A 149 14.53 7.56 6.95
C ASP A 149 15.45 8.75 7.30
N ASN A 150 14.83 9.92 7.47
CA ASN A 150 15.43 11.17 7.94
C ASN A 150 16.85 11.44 7.40
N ASP A 151 16.92 12.02 6.20
CA ASP A 151 18.13 12.56 5.55
C ASP A 151 19.03 11.53 4.85
N VAL A 152 18.55 10.30 4.66
CA VAL A 152 19.24 9.31 3.82
C VAL A 152 18.54 9.18 2.47
N THR A 153 19.13 9.80 1.46
CA THR A 153 18.69 9.61 0.07
C THR A 153 19.20 8.28 -0.48
N HIS A 154 18.27 7.43 -0.91
CA HIS A 154 18.52 6.19 -1.62
C HIS A 154 18.34 6.37 -3.12
N ALA A 155 19.21 5.72 -3.90
CA ALA A 155 19.05 5.54 -5.34
C ALA A 155 18.96 4.06 -5.65
N ARG A 156 17.89 3.65 -6.34
CA ARG A 156 17.61 2.25 -6.67
C ARG A 156 17.41 2.11 -8.18
N ALA A 157 17.90 1.01 -8.73
CA ALA A 157 17.62 0.57 -10.08
C ALA A 157 17.38 -0.94 -10.06
N ALA A 158 16.31 -1.39 -10.71
CA ALA A 158 15.95 -2.80 -10.76
C ALA A 158 15.49 -3.21 -12.17
N LEU A 159 15.75 -4.47 -12.49
CA LEU A 159 15.22 -5.15 -13.67
C LEU A 159 14.34 -6.30 -13.18
N LYS A 160 13.08 -6.30 -13.57
CA LYS A 160 12.13 -7.38 -13.31
C LYS A 160 11.89 -8.17 -14.61
N TYR A 161 11.92 -9.49 -14.53
CA TYR A 161 11.49 -10.39 -15.60
C TYR A 161 10.44 -11.36 -15.08
N ASP A 162 9.28 -11.42 -15.75
CA ASP A 162 8.19 -12.33 -15.42
C ASP A 162 8.30 -13.61 -16.29
N PHE A 163 8.60 -14.74 -15.62
CA PHE A 163 8.79 -16.06 -16.26
C PHE A 163 7.48 -16.63 -16.81
#